data_AF-A0A3N2DNI9-F1
#
_entry.id   AF-A0A3N2DNI9-F1
#
_cell.length_a   1.000
_cell.length_b   1.000
_cell.length_c   1.000
_cell.angle_alpha   90.00
_cell.angle_beta   90.00
_cell.angle_gamma   90.00
#
_symmetry.space_group_name_H-M   'P 1'
#
loop_
_entity.id
_entity.type
_entity.pdbx_description
1 polymer ?
#
loop_
_entity_poly.entity_id
_entity_poly.type
_entity_poly.pdbx_seq_one_letter_code
_entity_poly.pdbx_strand_id
1 'polypeptide(L)'
;MYHAVSCNGSTVNNRHIGLTNGIITLVTWSSIGMLLASEWWGALPVMLFVLVPISALVSYRSSVLAKSLIEGKATVKLYAIDGFKWAFIAAVIFWLWSISSEVMAAGGPLLGANWWQVMKYIFTISLPASLVVGLIGSVHGVVFFYFNRWQITANKQINAD
;
A
#
# COMPACT_ATOMS: atom_id res chain seq x y z
N MET A 1 3.02 26.82 37.27
CA MET A 1 2.73 25.41 37.64
C MET A 1 2.08 24.75 36.45
N TYR A 2 2.77 23.79 35.84
CA TYR A 2 2.27 23.01 34.71
C TYR A 2 1.19 22.06 35.21
N HIS A 3 -0.07 22.28 34.82
CA HIS A 3 -1.08 21.23 34.94
C HIS A 3 -0.78 20.19 33.87
N ALA A 4 -0.14 19.10 34.30
CA ALA A 4 -0.17 17.84 33.57
C ALA A 4 -1.64 17.35 33.58
N VAL A 5 -2.39 17.70 32.53
CA VAL A 5 -3.65 17.03 32.24
C VAL A 5 -3.27 15.62 31.83
N SER A 6 -3.44 14.69 32.77
CA SER A 6 -3.46 13.26 32.51
C SER A 6 -4.60 12.99 31.54
N CYS A 7 -4.28 12.88 30.25
CA CYS A 7 -5.23 12.42 29.23
C CYS A 7 -5.42 10.91 29.39
N ASN A 8 -6.16 10.51 30.40
CA ASN A 8 -6.66 9.16 30.56
C ASN A 8 -8.12 9.15 30.11
N GLY A 9 -8.33 8.93 28.80
CA GLY A 9 -9.66 8.86 28.18
C GLY A 9 -9.59 8.97 26.66
N SER A 10 -9.76 7.83 25.97
CA SER A 10 -9.69 7.64 24.51
C SER A 10 -8.30 7.62 23.87
N THR A 11 -7.54 6.56 24.12
CA THR A 11 -6.42 6.22 23.24
C THR A 11 -6.99 5.82 21.87
N VAL A 12 -6.96 6.74 20.90
CA VAL A 12 -7.24 6.39 19.51
C VAL A 12 -6.33 5.22 19.13
N ASN A 13 -6.94 4.04 18.94
CA ASN A 13 -6.19 2.82 18.77
C ASN A 13 -5.61 2.79 17.35
N ASN A 14 -4.31 3.09 17.24
CA ASN A 14 -3.55 3.06 16.00
C ASN A 14 -3.71 1.76 15.20
N ARG A 15 -3.97 0.63 15.88
CA ARG A 15 -4.22 -0.66 15.21
C ARG A 15 -5.56 -0.65 14.47
N HIS A 16 -6.60 -0.01 15.01
CA HIS A 16 -7.88 0.11 14.32
C HIS A 16 -7.79 0.99 13.08
N ILE A 17 -7.05 2.10 13.14
CA ILE A 17 -6.78 2.94 11.95
C ILE A 17 -6.05 2.13 10.88
N GLY A 18 -4.99 1.41 11.29
CA GLY A 18 -4.26 0.52 10.40
C GLY A 18 -5.16 -0.51 9.73
N LEU A 19 -5.92 -1.25 10.52
CA LEU A 19 -6.84 -2.28 10.03
C LEU A 19 -7.89 -1.70 9.08
N THR A 20 -8.44 -0.53 9.38
CA THR A 20 -9.39 0.16 8.50
C THR A 20 -8.76 0.48 7.14
N ASN A 21 -7.55 1.05 7.12
CA ASN A 21 -6.85 1.36 5.86
C ASN A 21 -6.50 0.10 5.07
N GLY A 22 -6.13 -0.98 5.77
CA GLY A 22 -5.89 -2.29 5.16
C GLY A 22 -7.13 -2.85 4.47
N ILE A 23 -8.29 -2.81 5.15
CA ILE A 23 -9.57 -3.25 4.57
C ILE A 23 -9.98 -2.36 3.40
N ILE A 24 -9.87 -1.03 3.52
CA ILE A 24 -10.17 -0.11 2.42
C ILE A 24 -9.31 -0.44 1.20
N THR A 25 -8.01 -0.69 1.40
CA THR A 25 -7.10 -1.08 0.32
C THR A 25 -7.56 -2.39 -0.33
N LEU A 26 -7.85 -3.41 0.48
CA LEU A 26 -8.31 -4.71 0.00
C LEU A 26 -9.58 -4.55 -0.83
N VAL A 27 -10.61 -3.89 -0.30
CA VAL A 27 -11.92 -3.74 -0.97
C VAL A 27 -11.80 -2.92 -2.25
N THR A 28 -11.10 -1.79 -2.20
CA THR A 28 -10.97 -0.88 -3.34
C THR A 28 -10.28 -1.56 -4.50
N TRP A 29 -9.11 -2.15 -4.25
CA TRP A 29 -8.33 -2.80 -5.29
C TRP A 29 -8.90 -4.15 -5.70
N SER A 30 -9.65 -4.83 -4.82
CA SER A 30 -10.41 -6.02 -5.21
C SER A 30 -11.50 -5.66 -6.22
N SER A 31 -12.22 -4.58 -5.94
CA SER A 31 -13.29 -4.10 -6.82
C SER A 31 -12.72 -3.68 -8.18
N ILE A 32 -11.62 -2.89 -8.19
CA ILE A 32 -10.94 -2.49 -9.42
C ILE A 32 -10.40 -3.72 -10.17
N GLY A 33 -9.74 -4.63 -9.47
CA GLY A 33 -9.18 -5.85 -10.06
C GLY A 33 -10.25 -6.73 -10.70
N MET A 34 -11.39 -6.91 -10.04
CA MET A 34 -12.51 -7.67 -10.60
C MET A 34 -13.18 -6.96 -11.79
N LEU A 35 -13.26 -5.63 -11.78
CA LEU A 35 -13.81 -4.86 -12.91
C LEU A 35 -12.91 -4.94 -14.15
N LEU A 36 -11.60 -5.05 -13.96
CA LEU A 36 -10.61 -5.13 -15.04
C LEU A 36 -10.29 -6.56 -15.49
N ALA A 37 -10.69 -7.56 -14.71
CA ALA A 37 -10.40 -8.95 -15.02
C ALA A 37 -11.32 -9.46 -16.13
N SER A 38 -10.71 -9.94 -17.23
CA SER A 38 -11.44 -10.65 -18.28
C SER A 38 -12.00 -11.99 -17.80
N GLU A 39 -11.34 -12.64 -16.83
CA GLU A 39 -11.73 -13.93 -16.26
C GLU A 39 -11.61 -13.91 -14.73
N TRP A 40 -12.73 -14.18 -14.06
CA TRP A 40 -12.82 -14.12 -12.59
C TRP A 40 -11.97 -15.19 -11.90
N TRP A 41 -11.79 -16.37 -12.51
CA TRP A 41 -10.96 -17.45 -11.95
C TRP A 41 -9.48 -17.09 -11.90
N GLY A 42 -9.00 -16.26 -12.83
CA GLY A 42 -7.59 -15.84 -12.90
C GLY A 42 -7.30 -14.69 -11.94
N ALA A 43 -8.31 -13.87 -11.66
CA ALA A 43 -8.22 -12.77 -10.71
C ALA A 43 -8.15 -13.25 -9.26
N LEU A 44 -8.86 -14.34 -8.91
CA LEU A 44 -8.93 -14.86 -7.53
C LEU A 44 -7.55 -15.20 -6.92
N PRO A 45 -6.66 -15.93 -7.61
CA PRO A 45 -5.30 -16.17 -7.12
C PRO A 45 -4.51 -14.87 -6.91
N VAL A 46 -4.61 -13.89 -7.81
CA VAL A 46 -3.93 -12.60 -7.67
C VAL A 46 -4.45 -11.84 -6.44
N MET A 47 -5.76 -11.87 -6.22
CA MET A 47 -6.38 -11.24 -5.04
C MET A 47 -5.88 -11.88 -3.74
N LEU A 48 -5.82 -13.21 -3.67
CA LEU A 48 -5.39 -13.94 -2.48
C LEU A 48 -3.88 -13.82 -2.22
N PHE A 49 -3.05 -14.05 -3.23
CA PHE A 49 -1.61 -14.17 -3.05
C PHE A 49 -0.85 -12.83 -3.15
N VAL A 50 -1.47 -11.80 -3.75
CA VAL A 50 -0.83 -10.49 -3.92
C VAL A 50 -1.55 -9.43 -3.10
N LEU A 51 -2.87 -9.32 -3.24
CA LEU A 51 -3.59 -8.20 -2.65
C LEU A 51 -3.77 -8.33 -1.13
N VAL A 52 -3.95 -9.55 -0.59
CA VAL A 52 -4.02 -9.75 0.86
C VAL A 52 -2.69 -9.38 1.56
N PRO A 53 -1.50 -9.84 1.12
CA PRO A 53 -0.23 -9.38 1.68
C PRO A 53 -0.02 -7.86 1.58
N ILE A 54 -0.37 -7.25 0.44
CA ILE A 54 -0.29 -5.79 0.28
C ILE A 54 -1.20 -5.08 1.30
N SER A 55 -2.41 -5.57 1.49
CA SER A 55 -3.37 -4.99 2.44
C SER A 55 -2.90 -5.13 3.89
N ALA A 56 -2.29 -6.27 4.24
CA ALA A 56 -1.65 -6.47 5.54
C ALA A 56 -0.46 -5.51 5.76
N LEU A 57 0.37 -5.30 4.73
CA LEU A 57 1.46 -4.34 4.76
C LEU A 57 0.93 -2.91 4.95
N VAL A 58 -0.09 -2.51 4.20
CA VAL A 58 -0.74 -1.19 4.35
C VAL A 58 -1.32 -1.03 5.75
N SER A 59 -1.94 -2.07 6.31
CA SER A 59 -2.46 -2.05 7.68
C SER A 59 -1.35 -1.79 8.71
N TYR A 60 -0.25 -2.55 8.61
CA TYR A 60 0.90 -2.35 9.49
C TYR A 60 1.50 -0.94 9.34
N ARG A 61 1.80 -0.50 8.11
CA ARG A 61 2.41 0.81 7.86
C ARG A 61 1.51 1.96 8.28
N SER A 62 0.21 1.86 8.01
CA SER A 62 -0.77 2.85 8.44
C SER A 62 -0.86 2.94 9.96
N SER A 63 -0.77 1.82 10.69
CA SER A 63 -0.76 1.83 12.17
C SER A 63 0.47 2.55 12.73
N VAL A 64 1.65 2.36 12.12
CA VAL A 64 2.89 3.04 12.51
C VAL A 64 2.79 4.54 12.23
N LEU A 65 2.29 4.91 11.05
CA LEU A 65 2.12 6.30 10.64
C LEU A 65 1.02 7.03 11.43
N ALA A 66 -0.04 6.32 11.84
CA ALA A 66 -1.08 6.85 12.71
C ALA A 66 -0.51 7.19 14.10
N LYS A 67 0.36 6.34 14.65
CA LYS A 67 1.06 6.63 15.90
C LYS A 67 1.88 7.91 15.79
N SER A 68 2.67 8.06 14.72
CA SER A 68 3.45 9.29 14.48
C SER A 68 2.57 10.53 14.30
N LEU A 69 1.35 10.36 13.75
CA LEU A 69 0.39 11.44 13.57
C LEU A 69 -0.24 11.87 14.90
N ILE A 70 -0.58 10.93 15.79
CA ILE A 70 -1.05 11.22 17.15
C ILE A 70 0.03 11.96 17.96
N GLU A 71 1.29 11.58 17.80
CA GLU A 71 2.44 12.25 18.43
C GLU A 71 2.76 13.63 17.83
N GLY A 72 2.04 14.08 16.78
CA GLY A 72 2.27 15.36 16.11
C GLY A 72 3.54 15.42 15.25
N LYS A 73 4.18 14.28 15.00
CA LYS A 73 5.45 14.19 14.24
C LYS A 73 5.25 13.87 12.75
N ALA A 74 4.06 13.45 12.36
CA ALA A 74 3.79 13.08 10.97
C ALA A 74 3.44 14.28 10.08
N THR A 75 3.94 14.24 8.85
CA THR A 75 3.65 15.22 7.80
C THR A 75 3.07 14.54 6.57
N VAL A 76 2.40 15.29 5.70
CA VAL A 76 1.90 14.80 4.39
C VAL A 76 3.06 14.20 3.58
N LYS A 77 4.23 14.87 3.59
CA LYS A 77 5.44 14.41 2.90
C LYS A 77 5.90 13.03 3.39
N LEU A 78 5.85 12.78 4.70
CA LEU A 78 6.22 11.48 5.26
C LEU A 78 5.33 10.37 4.72
N TYR A 79 4.02 10.59 4.69
CA TYR A 79 3.05 9.63 4.16
C TYR A 79 3.22 9.40 2.66
N ALA A 80 3.44 10.46 1.89
CA ALA A 80 3.69 10.38 0.45
C ALA A 80 4.96 9.55 0.13
N ILE A 81 6.07 9.81 0.84
CA ILE A 81 7.32 9.08 0.64
C ILE A 81 7.20 7.62 1.08
N ASP A 82 6.54 7.35 2.22
CA ASP A 82 6.37 5.96 2.67
C ASP A 82 5.48 5.19 1.70
N GLY A 83 4.39 5.80 1.22
CA GLY A 83 3.52 5.25 0.18
C GLY A 83 4.27 4.94 -1.12
N PHE A 84 5.09 5.88 -1.61
CA PHE A 84 5.94 5.67 -2.78
C PHE A 84 6.89 4.49 -2.60
N LYS A 85 7.64 4.49 -1.49
CA LYS A 85 8.68 3.50 -1.22
C LYS A 85 8.09 2.08 -1.19
N TRP A 86 7.01 1.87 -0.44
CA TRP A 86 6.45 0.52 -0.29
C TRP A 86 5.72 0.04 -1.54
N ALA A 87 5.04 0.93 -2.27
CA ALA A 87 4.42 0.57 -3.54
C ALA A 87 5.47 0.24 -4.61
N PHE A 88 6.56 1.01 -4.67
CA PHE A 88 7.70 0.73 -5.56
C PHE A 88 8.34 -0.62 -5.25
N ILE A 89 8.63 -0.91 -3.97
CA ILE A 89 9.20 -2.20 -3.55
C ILE A 89 8.26 -3.35 -3.91
N ALA A 90 6.95 -3.22 -3.64
CA ALA A 90 5.97 -4.24 -3.99
C ALA A 90 5.92 -4.49 -5.51
N ALA A 91 5.96 -3.42 -6.32
CA ALA A 91 5.99 -3.54 -7.78
C ALA A 91 7.26 -4.26 -8.27
N VAL A 92 8.44 -3.92 -7.73
CA VAL A 92 9.70 -4.57 -8.10
C VAL A 92 9.68 -6.06 -7.77
N ILE A 93 9.17 -6.44 -6.59
CA ILE A 93 9.02 -7.85 -6.19
C ILE A 93 8.08 -8.58 -7.16
N PHE A 94 6.94 -7.97 -7.50
CA PHE A 94 5.98 -8.55 -8.42
C PHE A 94 6.57 -8.74 -9.82
N TRP A 95 7.28 -7.73 -10.34
CA TRP A 95 7.97 -7.84 -11.63
C TRP A 95 9.06 -8.89 -11.62
N LEU A 96 9.84 -9.01 -10.54
CA LEU A 96 10.86 -10.04 -10.44
C LEU A 96 10.22 -11.44 -10.49
N TRP A 97 9.12 -11.63 -9.78
CA TRP A 97 8.36 -12.88 -9.84
C TRP A 97 7.79 -13.12 -11.25
N SER A 98 7.20 -12.11 -11.90
CA SER A 98 6.66 -12.23 -13.26
C SER A 98 7.73 -12.62 -14.26
N ILE A 99 8.89 -11.94 -14.24
CA ILE A 99 10.02 -12.22 -15.13
C ILE A 99 10.57 -13.63 -14.88
N SER A 100 10.78 -14.03 -13.63
CA SER A 100 11.21 -15.40 -13.30
C SER A 100 10.22 -16.44 -13.81
N SER A 101 8.92 -16.17 -13.71
CA SER A 101 7.88 -17.09 -14.18
C SER A 101 7.83 -17.17 -15.70
N GLU A 102 7.93 -16.04 -16.41
CA GLU A 102 7.88 -15.98 -17.88
C GLU A 102 9.11 -16.59 -18.56
N VAL A 103 10.29 -16.48 -17.94
CA VAL A 103 11.51 -17.14 -18.45
C VAL A 103 11.40 -18.66 -18.36
N MET A 104 10.63 -19.19 -17.38
CA MET A 104 10.43 -20.62 -17.17
C MET A 104 9.17 -21.18 -17.85
N ALA A 105 8.23 -20.33 -18.28
CA ALA A 105 6.93 -20.74 -18.80
C ALA A 105 6.92 -20.81 -20.34
N ALA A 106 6.50 -21.97 -20.88
CA ALA A 106 6.29 -22.13 -22.32
C ALA A 106 5.23 -21.15 -22.84
N GLY A 107 5.57 -20.40 -23.89
CA GLY A 107 4.69 -19.41 -24.54
C GLY A 107 4.77 -17.98 -23.97
N GLY A 108 5.62 -17.72 -22.97
CA GLY A 108 5.80 -16.37 -22.41
C GLY A 108 6.58 -15.42 -23.33
N PRO A 109 6.43 -14.09 -23.18
CA PRO A 109 7.18 -13.08 -23.96
C PRO A 109 8.70 -13.19 -23.80
N LEU A 110 9.15 -13.77 -22.68
CA LEU A 110 10.56 -13.94 -22.33
C LEU A 110 11.05 -15.39 -22.47
N LEU A 111 10.25 -16.28 -23.07
CA LEU A 111 10.66 -17.67 -23.28
C LEU A 111 11.88 -17.73 -24.21
N GLY A 112 12.96 -18.33 -23.74
CA GLY A 112 14.21 -18.43 -24.50
C GLY A 112 14.94 -17.09 -24.68
N ALA A 113 14.54 -16.04 -23.96
CA ALA A 113 15.19 -14.74 -24.02
C ALA A 113 16.61 -14.81 -23.47
N ASN A 114 17.55 -14.17 -24.17
CA ASN A 114 18.91 -14.03 -23.65
C ASN A 114 18.98 -12.93 -22.58
N TRP A 115 20.09 -12.90 -21.82
CA TRP A 115 20.28 -11.93 -20.73
C TRP A 115 20.09 -10.47 -21.18
N TRP A 116 20.53 -10.12 -22.39
CA TRP A 116 20.41 -8.76 -22.91
C TRP A 116 18.95 -8.35 -23.17
N GLN A 117 18.12 -9.27 -23.66
CA GLN A 117 16.69 -9.04 -23.85
C GLN A 117 15.97 -8.89 -22.51
N VAL A 118 16.34 -9.69 -21.50
CA VAL A 118 15.81 -9.56 -20.13
C VAL A 118 16.19 -8.20 -19.54
N MET A 119 17.45 -7.76 -19.68
CA MET A 119 17.88 -6.43 -19.23
C MET A 119 17.09 -5.31 -19.91
N LYS A 120 16.91 -5.39 -21.24
CA LYS A 120 16.09 -4.42 -21.97
C LYS A 120 14.67 -4.35 -21.42
N TYR A 121 14.03 -5.50 -21.18
CA TYR A 121 12.69 -5.55 -20.60
C TYR A 121 12.64 -4.88 -19.21
N ILE A 122 13.63 -5.14 -18.36
CA ILE A 122 13.70 -4.53 -17.03
C ILE A 122 13.79 -3.01 -17.12
N PHE A 123 14.70 -2.48 -17.93
CA PHE A 123 14.94 -1.03 -18.00
C PHE A 123 13.88 -0.26 -18.78
N THR A 124 13.20 -0.89 -19.73
CA THR A 124 12.21 -0.20 -20.60
C THR A 124 10.78 -0.37 -20.14
N ILE A 125 10.46 -1.43 -19.41
CA ILE A 125 9.07 -1.75 -19.01
C ILE A 125 8.96 -1.84 -17.48
N SER A 126 9.63 -2.81 -16.87
CA SER A 126 9.44 -3.14 -15.45
C SER A 126 9.79 -1.98 -14.52
N LEU A 127 10.94 -1.34 -14.71
CA LEU A 127 11.41 -0.25 -13.84
C LEU A 127 10.57 1.04 -14.02
N PRO A 128 10.28 1.52 -15.25
CA PRO A 128 9.34 2.61 -15.45
C PRO A 128 7.95 2.34 -14.89
N ALA A 129 7.39 1.13 -15.12
CA ALA A 129 6.10 0.76 -14.56
C ALA A 129 6.12 0.77 -13.01
N SER A 130 7.21 0.28 -12.40
CA SER A 130 7.38 0.32 -10.95
C SER A 130 7.41 1.75 -10.39
N LEU A 131 8.01 2.71 -11.12
CA LEU A 131 7.98 4.13 -10.75
C LEU A 131 6.55 4.67 -10.78
N VAL A 132 5.74 4.32 -11.80
CA VAL A 132 4.33 4.71 -11.86
C VAL A 132 3.54 4.13 -10.68
N VAL A 133 3.74 2.85 -10.35
CA VAL A 133 3.11 2.23 -9.17
C VAL A 133 3.56 2.93 -7.88
N GLY A 134 4.83 3.32 -7.78
CA GLY A 134 5.33 4.16 -6.70
C GLY A 134 4.58 5.49 -6.60
N LEU A 135 4.38 6.19 -7.71
CA LEU A 135 3.61 7.45 -7.72
C LEU A 135 2.17 7.25 -7.27
N ILE A 136 1.52 6.17 -7.71
CA ILE A 136 0.17 5.79 -7.23
C ILE A 136 0.19 5.54 -5.71
N GLY A 137 1.22 4.87 -5.20
CA GLY A 137 1.44 4.67 -3.77
C GLY A 137 1.62 5.98 -3.00
N SER A 138 2.30 6.96 -3.58
CA SER A 138 2.44 8.31 -3.01
C SER A 138 1.09 8.98 -2.84
N VAL A 139 0.24 8.93 -3.87
CA VAL A 139 -1.13 9.46 -3.83
C VAL A 139 -1.95 8.76 -2.74
N HIS A 140 -1.87 7.43 -2.64
CA HIS A 140 -2.52 6.67 -1.56
C HIS A 140 -2.03 7.11 -0.17
N GLY A 141 -0.72 7.31 -0.01
CA GLY A 141 -0.13 7.83 1.22
C GLY A 141 -0.75 9.17 1.61
N VAL A 142 -0.87 10.11 0.67
CA VAL A 142 -1.51 11.41 0.91
C VAL A 142 -2.98 11.25 1.32
N VAL A 143 -3.74 10.40 0.64
CA VAL A 143 -5.14 10.12 0.99
C VAL A 143 -5.26 9.57 2.41
N PHE A 144 -4.42 8.59 2.78
CA PHE A 144 -4.40 8.02 4.12
C PHE A 144 -3.99 9.03 5.19
N PHE A 145 -3.13 10.01 4.87
CA PHE A 145 -2.82 11.09 5.81
C PHE A 145 -4.08 11.86 6.21
N TYR A 146 -4.86 12.31 5.22
CA TYR A 146 -6.08 13.08 5.47
C TYR A 146 -7.15 12.22 6.16
N PHE A 147 -7.30 10.97 5.73
CA PHE A 147 -8.25 10.04 6.33
C PHE A 147 -7.92 9.75 7.79
N ASN A 148 -6.66 9.42 8.10
CA ASN A 148 -6.20 9.17 9.46
C ASN A 148 -6.37 10.41 10.34
N ARG A 149 -6.03 11.59 9.82
CA ARG A 149 -6.19 12.86 10.54
C ARG A 149 -7.66 13.10 10.89
N TRP A 150 -8.55 12.91 9.92
CA TRP A 150 -9.99 13.05 10.12
C TRP A 150 -10.52 12.06 11.16
N GLN A 151 -10.16 10.77 11.06
CA GLN A 151 -10.55 9.75 12.04
C GLN A 151 -10.08 10.07 13.47
N ILE A 152 -8.85 10.54 13.62
CA ILE A 152 -8.31 10.94 14.93
C ILE A 152 -9.08 12.15 15.49
N THR A 153 -9.38 13.15 14.65
CA THR A 153 -10.14 14.34 15.08
C THR A 153 -11.58 13.98 15.45
N ALA A 154 -12.27 13.19 14.64
CA ALA A 154 -13.64 12.75 14.91
C ALA A 154 -13.73 11.95 16.22
N ASN A 155 -12.79 11.02 16.45
CA ASN A 155 -12.75 10.26 17.69
C ASN A 155 -12.48 11.13 18.93
N LYS A 156 -11.66 12.18 18.80
CA LYS A 156 -11.44 13.12 19.90
C LYS A 156 -12.69 13.94 20.24
N GLN A 157 -13.52 14.28 19.25
CA GLN A 157 -14.77 15.01 19.47
C GLN A 157 -15.81 14.15 20.19
N ILE A 158 -15.93 12.87 19.83
CA ILE A 158 -16.90 11.95 20.45
C ILE A 158 -16.59 11.66 21.92
N ASN A 159 -15.33 11.72 22.33
CA ASN A 159 -14.90 11.41 23.70
C ASN A 159 -14.64 12.67 24.55
N ALA A 160 -15.03 13.86 24.07
CA ALA A 160 -14.89 15.12 24.78
C ALA A 160 -16.13 15.49 25.64
N ASP A 161 -17.22 14.73 25.48
CA ASP A 161 -18.45 14.78 26.29
C ASP A 161 -18.42 13.70 27.40
#